data_AF-A0A967EWT3-F1
#
_entry.id   AF-A0A967EWT3-F1
#
_cell.length_a   1.000
_cell.length_b   1.000
_cell.length_c   1.000
_cell.angle_alpha   90.00
_cell.angle_beta   90.00
_cell.angle_gamma   90.00
#
_symmetry.space_group_name_H-M   'P 1'
#
loop_
_entity.id
_entity.type
_entity.pdbx_description
1 polymer ?
#
loop_
_entity_poly.entity_id
_entity_poly.type
_entity_poly.pdbx_seq_one_letter_code
_entity_poly.pdbx_strand_id
1 'polypeptide(L)'
;MAKKNPLKLNALQLKTLVILQQMARSPDHAQPGDEEGSVMVTNFPAAHGNHFHVGDAVVLARDASGLANANVFAVLERKGLLRSLHPMGAMLTAAALHYDTGLADKILHRSDH
;
A
#
# COMPACT_ATOMS: atom_id res chain seq x y z
N MET A 1 -14.95 -15.39 11.93
CA MET A 1 -14.53 -14.31 11.01
C MET A 1 -13.29 -13.65 11.59
N ALA A 2 -12.18 -13.55 10.84
CA ALA A 2 -11.02 -12.80 11.30
C ALA A 2 -11.39 -11.32 11.45
N LYS A 3 -10.89 -10.64 12.49
CA LYS A 3 -11.09 -9.19 12.65
C LYS A 3 -10.43 -8.48 11.47
N LYS A 4 -11.11 -7.55 10.79
CA LYS A 4 -10.57 -6.78 9.65
C LYS A 4 -9.40 -5.82 9.98
N ASN A 5 -9.01 -5.71 11.25
CA ASN A 5 -7.89 -4.85 11.66
C ASN A 5 -7.32 -5.33 12.99
N PRO A 6 -6.71 -6.53 13.04
CA PRO A 6 -6.20 -7.09 14.29
C PRO A 6 -5.03 -6.27 14.84
N LEU A 7 -4.26 -5.59 13.98
CA LEU A 7 -3.09 -4.80 14.35
C LEU A 7 -3.42 -3.39 14.85
N LYS A 8 -4.72 -3.02 14.87
CA LYS A 8 -5.25 -1.72 15.29
C LYS A 8 -4.61 -0.55 14.54
N LEU A 9 -4.42 -0.71 13.23
CA LEU A 9 -3.93 0.36 12.36
C LEU A 9 -4.94 1.50 12.32
N ASN A 10 -4.46 2.74 12.31
CA ASN A 10 -5.32 3.90 12.12
C ASN A 10 -5.72 4.06 10.63
N ALA A 11 -6.63 4.99 10.35
CA ALA A 11 -7.15 5.19 8.99
C ALA A 11 -6.04 5.53 7.97
N LEU A 12 -5.06 6.37 8.34
CA LEU A 12 -3.96 6.74 7.45
C LEU A 12 -3.08 5.53 7.09
N GLN A 13 -2.77 4.69 8.09
CA GLN A 13 -1.97 3.47 7.92
C GLN A 13 -2.72 2.44 7.05
N LEU A 14 -4.02 2.25 7.28
CA LEU A 14 -4.83 1.34 6.46
C LEU A 14 -4.90 1.79 5.00
N LYS A 15 -5.14 3.08 4.74
CA LYS A 15 -5.16 3.62 3.37
C LYS A 15 -3.81 3.43 2.67
N THR A 16 -2.72 3.73 3.39
CA THR A 16 -1.36 3.54 2.86
C THR A 16 -1.10 2.08 2.51
N LEU A 17 -1.49 1.14 3.39
CA LEU A 17 -1.34 -0.29 3.15
C LEU A 17 -2.14 -0.75 1.92
N VAL A 18 -3.38 -0.28 1.74
CA VAL A 18 -4.17 -0.57 0.53
C VAL A 18 -3.45 -0.14 -0.74
N ILE A 19 -2.91 1.08 -0.74
CA ILE A 19 -2.24 1.65 -1.91
C ILE A 19 -0.97 0.86 -2.23
N LEU A 20 -0.17 0.51 -1.22
CA LEU A 20 1.02 -0.33 -1.40
C LEU A 20 0.68 -1.75 -1.87
N GLN A 21 -0.39 -2.36 -1.35
CA GLN A 21 -0.89 -3.67 -1.80
C GLN A 21 -1.30 -3.64 -3.26
N GLN A 22 -1.90 -2.54 -3.72
CA GLN A 22 -2.29 -2.37 -5.12
C GLN A 22 -1.06 -2.18 -6.02
N MET A 23 -0.06 -1.39 -5.58
CA MET A 23 1.22 -1.27 -6.28
C MET A 23 1.90 -2.62 -6.44
N ALA A 24 1.88 -3.46 -5.38
CA ALA A 24 2.47 -4.80 -5.38
C ALA A 24 1.87 -5.76 -6.43
N ARG A 25 0.72 -5.43 -7.03
CA ARG A 25 0.06 -6.21 -8.09
C ARG A 25 0.41 -5.72 -9.50
N SER A 26 1.07 -4.56 -9.62
CA SER A 26 1.41 -3.96 -10.90
C SER A 26 2.90 -4.18 -11.21
N PRO A 27 3.25 -4.72 -12.40
CA PRO A 27 4.65 -4.85 -12.80
C PRO A 27 5.37 -3.49 -12.95
N ASP A 28 4.63 -2.38 -13.09
CA ASP A 28 5.21 -1.03 -13.19
C ASP A 28 5.73 -0.48 -11.86
N HIS A 29 5.29 -1.06 -10.74
CA HIS A 29 5.64 -0.64 -9.39
C HIS A 29 6.30 -1.74 -8.57
N ALA A 30 6.25 -2.98 -9.03
CA ALA A 30 6.58 -4.13 -8.18
C ALA A 30 7.48 -5.14 -8.87
N GLN A 31 8.38 -5.71 -8.07
CA GLN A 31 9.23 -6.83 -8.42
C GLN A 31 9.28 -7.83 -7.24
N PRO A 32 9.65 -9.09 -7.48
CA PRO A 32 9.84 -10.05 -6.40
C PRO A 32 10.78 -9.50 -5.31
N GLY A 33 10.43 -9.78 -4.06
CA GLY A 33 11.24 -9.41 -2.90
C GLY A 33 12.39 -10.38 -2.65
N ASP A 34 13.07 -10.18 -1.51
CA ASP A 34 14.20 -11.01 -1.06
C ASP A 34 13.79 -12.21 -0.20
N GLU A 35 12.52 -12.31 0.17
CA GLU A 35 11.95 -13.39 0.96
C GLU A 35 10.80 -14.03 0.19
N GLU A 36 10.51 -15.30 0.50
CA GLU A 36 9.41 -16.01 -0.15
C GLU A 36 8.06 -15.31 0.13
N GLY A 37 7.35 -14.97 -0.95
CA GLY A 37 6.08 -14.26 -0.86
C GLY A 37 6.18 -12.78 -0.49
N SER A 38 7.39 -12.21 -0.39
CA SER A 38 7.57 -10.76 -0.26
C SER A 38 7.61 -10.08 -1.63
N VAL A 39 7.20 -8.82 -1.68
CA VAL A 39 7.18 -8.01 -2.89
C VAL A 39 7.83 -6.68 -2.61
N MET A 40 8.82 -6.34 -3.42
CA MET A 40 9.42 -5.01 -3.41
C MET A 40 8.54 -4.08 -4.22
N VAL A 41 8.04 -3.02 -3.57
CA VAL A 41 7.39 -1.91 -4.26
C VAL A 41 8.36 -0.74 -4.33
N THR A 42 8.69 -0.35 -5.55
CA THR A 42 9.50 0.81 -5.91
C THR A 42 8.71 1.67 -6.91
N ASN A 43 9.18 2.87 -7.25
CA ASN A 43 8.48 3.75 -8.20
C ASN A 43 7.09 4.22 -7.71
N PHE A 44 7.05 4.94 -6.59
CA PHE A 44 5.81 5.55 -6.12
C PHE A 44 5.31 6.60 -7.14
N PRO A 45 4.03 6.57 -7.53
CA PRO A 45 3.46 7.48 -8.50
C PRO A 45 3.50 8.90 -7.97
N ALA A 46 3.89 9.84 -8.84
CA ALA A 46 3.69 11.25 -8.58
C ALA A 46 2.20 11.58 -8.78
N ALA A 47 1.59 12.28 -7.82
CA ALA A 47 0.24 12.78 -8.02
C ALA A 47 0.26 13.87 -9.11
N HIS A 48 -0.52 13.66 -10.17
CA HIS A 48 -0.79 14.70 -11.17
C HIS A 48 -2.22 15.20 -10.96
N GLY A 49 -2.37 16.39 -10.38
CA GLY A 49 -3.70 16.91 -10.01
C GLY A 49 -4.25 16.26 -8.74
N ASN A 50 -5.52 15.85 -8.74
CA ASN A 50 -6.22 15.33 -7.56
C ASN A 50 -6.25 13.79 -7.45
N HIS A 51 -5.64 13.06 -8.38
CA HIS A 51 -5.57 11.60 -8.40
C HIS A 51 -4.33 11.08 -9.13
N PHE A 52 -4.09 9.77 -9.05
CA PHE A 52 -3.07 9.07 -9.82
C PHE A 52 -3.47 7.62 -10.06
N HIS A 53 -2.85 6.99 -11.05
CA HIS A 53 -3.08 5.58 -11.38
C HIS A 53 -2.13 4.67 -10.58
N VAL A 54 -2.65 3.51 -10.17
CA VAL A 54 -1.91 2.41 -9.56
C VAL A 54 -2.40 1.10 -10.16
N GLY A 55 -1.69 0.62 -11.18
CA GLY A 55 -2.14 -0.50 -11.99
C GLY A 55 -3.50 -0.20 -12.65
N ASP A 56 -4.48 -1.07 -12.41
CA ASP A 56 -5.85 -0.96 -12.94
C ASP A 56 -6.77 0.00 -12.14
N ALA A 57 -6.28 0.63 -11.07
CA ALA A 57 -7.08 1.49 -10.20
C ALA A 57 -6.62 2.95 -10.22
N VAL A 58 -7.55 3.85 -9.87
CA VAL A 58 -7.29 5.27 -9.59
C VAL A 58 -7.40 5.53 -8.10
N VAL A 59 -6.43 6.27 -7.55
CA VAL A 59 -6.37 6.69 -6.15
C VAL A 59 -6.44 8.21 -6.06
N LEU A 60 -7.30 8.74 -5.19
CA LEU A 60 -7.37 10.18 -4.93
C LEU A 60 -6.15 10.64 -4.10
N ALA A 61 -5.57 11.79 -4.47
CA ALA A 61 -4.39 12.34 -3.80
C ALA A 61 -4.61 12.57 -2.29
N ARG A 62 -5.83 12.94 -1.88
CA ARG A 62 -6.21 13.14 -0.47
C ARG A 62 -6.09 11.88 0.40
N ASP A 63 -6.16 10.71 -0.21
CA ASP A 63 -6.10 9.42 0.48
C ASP A 63 -4.68 8.83 0.52
N ALA A 64 -3.75 9.42 -0.23
CA ALA A 64 -2.38 8.95 -0.40
C ALA A 64 -1.32 9.71 0.40
N SER A 65 -1.74 10.64 1.28
CA SER A 65 -0.80 11.45 2.10
C SER A 65 0.12 10.63 2.99
N GLY A 66 -0.23 9.37 3.29
CA GLY A 66 0.62 8.46 4.04
C GLY A 66 1.82 7.92 3.25
N LEU A 67 1.81 7.96 1.91
CA LEU A 67 2.95 7.55 1.08
C LEU A 67 4.18 8.46 1.29
N ALA A 68 3.97 9.73 1.63
CA ALA A 68 5.04 10.70 1.92
C ALA A 68 5.39 10.79 3.43
N ASN A 69 4.76 9.97 4.28
CA ASN A 69 4.88 10.07 5.72
C ASN A 69 5.72 8.92 6.30
N ALA A 70 6.99 9.20 6.60
CA ALA A 70 7.92 8.21 7.16
C ALA A 70 7.41 7.52 8.44
N ASN A 71 6.59 8.21 9.26
CA ASN A 71 6.02 7.61 10.47
C ASN A 71 5.02 6.49 10.16
N VAL A 72 4.31 6.57 9.04
CA VAL A 72 3.40 5.49 8.61
C VAL A 72 4.21 4.23 8.29
N PHE A 73 5.29 4.36 7.53
CA PHE A 73 6.18 3.25 7.21
C PHE A 73 6.81 2.64 8.47
N ALA A 74 7.33 3.47 9.37
CA ALA A 74 7.89 2.99 10.64
C ALA A 74 6.86 2.26 11.52
N VAL A 75 5.57 2.64 11.49
CA VAL A 75 4.53 1.88 12.19
C VAL A 75 4.25 0.56 11.49
N LEU A 76 4.07 0.55 10.17
CA LEU A 76 3.81 -0.68 9.42
C LEU A 76 4.97 -1.68 9.57
N GLU A 77 6.21 -1.20 9.61
CA GLU A 77 7.40 -2.01 9.88
C GLU A 77 7.41 -2.61 11.29
N ARG A 78 7.15 -1.81 12.33
CA ARG A 78 6.99 -2.33 13.71
C ARG A 78 5.84 -3.31 13.86
N LYS A 79 4.88 -3.31 12.93
CA LYS A 79 3.76 -4.25 12.86
C LYS A 79 4.06 -5.49 12.01
N GLY A 80 5.27 -5.61 11.45
CA GLY A 80 5.71 -6.76 10.65
C GLY A 80 5.12 -6.81 9.24
N LEU A 81 4.57 -5.70 8.75
CA LEU A 81 3.90 -5.64 7.46
C LEU A 81 4.86 -5.30 6.32
N LEU A 82 5.90 -4.53 6.60
CA LEU A 82 6.90 -4.19 5.58
C LEU A 82 8.26 -3.96 6.19
N ARG A 83 9.30 -3.97 5.35
CA ARG A 83 10.59 -3.32 5.64
C ARG A 83 10.61 -1.98 4.92
N SER A 84 10.90 -0.91 5.65
CA SER A 84 10.84 0.45 5.11
C SER A 84 12.07 0.76 4.25
N LEU A 85 11.84 1.29 3.05
CA LEU A 85 12.85 1.93 2.21
C LEU A 85 12.45 3.36 1.87
N HIS A 86 11.55 3.96 2.66
CA HIS A 86 10.98 5.28 2.40
C HIS A 86 12.09 6.35 2.29
N PRO A 87 12.05 7.26 1.30
CA PRO A 87 10.97 7.44 0.32
C PRO A 87 11.13 6.62 -0.98
N MET A 88 12.14 5.77 -1.08
CA MET A 88 12.45 5.01 -2.31
C MET A 88 11.52 3.82 -2.56
N GLY A 89 10.91 3.27 -1.51
CA GLY A 89 9.98 2.16 -1.63
C GLY A 89 9.64 1.48 -0.31
N ALA A 90 9.14 0.25 -0.40
CA ALA A 90 8.98 -0.65 0.72
C ALA A 90 8.97 -2.11 0.26
N MET A 91 9.51 -3.00 1.09
CA MET A 91 9.38 -4.44 0.90
C MET A 91 8.16 -4.93 1.69
N LEU A 92 7.09 -5.31 1.02
CA LEU A 92 5.88 -5.83 1.65
C LEU A 92 6.06 -7.31 1.98
N THR A 93 5.72 -7.71 3.20
CA THR A 93 5.71 -9.12 3.59
C THR A 93 4.47 -9.83 3.06
N ALA A 94 4.49 -11.17 3.01
CA ALA A 94 3.29 -11.95 2.68
C ALA A 94 2.10 -11.60 3.60
N ALA A 95 2.37 -11.31 4.87
CA ALA A 95 1.36 -10.87 5.83
C ALA A 95 0.72 -9.52 5.45
N ALA A 96 1.51 -8.58 4.91
CA ALA A 96 0.95 -7.34 4.37
C ALA A 96 0.12 -7.57 3.13
N LEU A 97 0.58 -8.40 2.19
CA LEU A 97 -0.16 -8.66 0.95
C LEU A 97 -1.54 -9.30 1.22
N HIS A 98 -1.64 -10.11 2.27
CA HIS A 98 -2.87 -10.80 2.66
C HIS A 98 -3.70 -10.05 3.73
N TYR A 99 -3.24 -8.89 4.20
CA TYR A 99 -3.94 -8.13 5.23
C TYR A 99 -5.24 -7.55 4.67
N ASP A 100 -6.40 -8.03 5.15
CA ASP A 100 -7.69 -7.39 4.85
C ASP A 100 -7.75 -6.04 5.57
N THR A 101 -7.69 -4.95 4.81
CA THR A 101 -7.77 -3.58 5.34
C THR A 101 -9.21 -3.10 5.52
N GLY A 102 -10.18 -3.77 4.89
CA GLY A 102 -11.57 -3.32 4.80
C GLY A 102 -11.79 -2.00 4.06
N LEU A 103 -10.78 -1.46 3.37
CA LEU A 103 -10.83 -0.16 2.71
C LEU A 103 -10.59 -0.20 1.19
N ALA A 104 -10.31 -1.37 0.60
CA ALA A 104 -9.96 -1.49 -0.82
C ALA A 104 -11.00 -0.79 -1.73
N ASP A 105 -12.28 -1.12 -1.60
CA ASP A 105 -13.36 -0.56 -2.46
C ASP A 105 -13.59 0.95 -2.26
N LYS A 106 -13.08 1.53 -1.17
CA LYS A 106 -13.21 2.96 -0.87
C LYS A 106 -12.03 3.79 -1.37
N ILE A 107 -10.90 3.14 -1.65
CA ILE A 107 -9.62 3.79 -1.97
C ILE A 107 -9.21 3.51 -3.41
N LEU A 108 -9.54 2.31 -3.92
CA LEU A 108 -9.23 1.88 -5.28
C LEU A 108 -10.46 2.05 -6.16
N HIS A 109 -10.51 3.15 -6.91
CA HIS A 109 -11.59 3.42 -7.86
C HIS A 109 -11.26 2.76 -9.19
N ARG A 110 -12.08 1.82 -9.63
CA ARG A 110 -11.98 1.19 -10.95
C ARG A 110 -13.13 1.70 -11.82
N SER A 111 -12.86 1.90 -13.10
CA SER A 111 -13.94 2.10 -14.06
C SER A 111 -14.54 0.73 -14.36
N ASP A 112 -15.82 0.56 -14.04
CA ASP A 112 -16.57 -0.61 -14.48
C ASP A 112 -16.57 -0.61 -16.01
N HIS A 113 -16.01 -1.65 -16.62
CA HIS A 113 -16.16 -1.94 -18.04
C HIS A 113 -17.10 -3.14 -18.21
#